data_AF-A0A645EKC0-F1
#
_entry.id   AF-A0A645EKC0-F1
#
_cell.length_a   1.000
_cell.length_b   1.000
_cell.length_c   1.000
_cell.angle_alpha   90.00
_cell.angle_beta   90.00
_cell.angle_gamma   90.00
#
_symmetry.space_group_name_H-M   'P 1'
#
loop_
_entity.id
_entity.type
_entity.pdbx_description
1 polymer ?
#
loop_
_entity_poly.entity_id
_entity_poly.type
_entity_poly.pdbx_seq_one_letter_code
_entity_poly.pdbx_strand_id
1 'polypeptide(L)'
;MDAELIEINPLFLTKDGNAIAGDGKLSIDDNSMHRHAAYEKGRSYYGSDMEFEAAKEGIPYLEFDGDISLMRAGAGLANTVYDLVNYEGGTIANYLEFGGPNYMKAGTAMRLCLANKPKVILIVTFGTIARADVMAEGITKAVLELKPSCPIVACLRGTGEERVDEIFAPIGLTRLSDTEEAVKKAVAIASGRENA
;
A
#
# COMPACT_ATOMS: atom_id res chain seq x y z
N MET A 1 4.43 7.55 27.59
CA MET A 1 4.30 8.20 26.28
C MET A 1 5.69 8.22 25.66
N ASP A 2 5.91 7.40 24.64
CA ASP A 2 7.17 7.37 23.89
C ASP A 2 7.02 8.34 22.71
N ALA A 3 7.45 9.59 22.91
CA ALA A 3 7.31 10.64 21.90
C ALA A 3 8.51 10.66 20.95
N GLU A 4 8.25 10.79 19.65
CA GLU A 4 9.26 11.11 18.63
C GLU A 4 9.49 12.62 18.52
N LEU A 5 8.42 13.40 18.72
CA LEU A 5 8.45 14.86 18.65
C LEU A 5 7.57 15.45 19.75
N ILE A 6 8.11 16.42 20.48
CA ILE A 6 7.36 17.33 21.34
C ILE A 6 7.79 18.74 20.97
N GLU A 7 6.90 19.51 20.38
CA GLU A 7 7.10 20.93 20.04
C GLU A 7 6.09 21.77 20.81
N ILE A 8 6.55 22.87 21.42
CA ILE A 8 5.69 23.90 22.00
C ILE A 8 5.96 25.19 21.24
N ASN A 9 4.97 25.66 20.48
CA ASN A 9 5.16 26.82 19.61
C ASN A 9 3.82 27.54 19.35
N PRO A 10 3.55 28.68 20.03
CA PRO A 10 4.48 29.44 20.86
C PRO A 10 4.53 28.97 22.32
N LEU A 11 5.69 29.16 22.95
CA LEU A 11 5.83 29.20 24.41
C LEU A 11 5.72 30.66 24.87
N PHE A 12 4.66 31.00 25.59
CA PHE A 12 4.45 32.34 26.13
C PHE A 12 5.21 32.52 27.45
N LEU A 13 5.92 33.64 27.62
CA LEU A 13 6.32 34.13 28.93
C LEU A 13 5.33 35.20 29.39
N THR A 14 4.67 34.94 30.51
CA THR A 14 3.81 35.91 31.18
C THR A 14 4.63 36.99 31.88
N LYS A 15 4.00 38.13 32.19
CA LYS A 15 4.65 39.25 32.90
C LYS A 15 5.16 38.86 34.29
N ASP A 16 4.52 37.88 34.93
CA ASP A 16 4.89 37.37 36.25
C ASP A 16 5.99 36.29 36.18
N GLY A 17 6.58 36.07 35.00
CA GLY A 17 7.69 35.13 34.80
C GLY A 17 7.29 33.68 34.56
N ASN A 18 5.99 33.36 34.50
CA ASN A 18 5.52 31.99 34.21
C ASN A 18 5.58 31.69 32.72
N ALA A 19 5.95 30.45 32.38
CA ALA A 19 5.89 29.93 31.02
C ALA A 19 4.55 29.20 30.78
N ILE A 20 3.90 29.46 29.65
CA ILE A 20 2.64 28.84 29.24
C ILE A 20 2.81 28.27 27.84
N ALA A 21 2.52 26.98 27.66
CA ALA A 21 2.40 26.38 26.35
C ALA A 21 1.14 26.92 25.65
N GLY A 22 1.31 27.77 24.65
CA GLY A 22 0.20 28.34 23.90
C GLY A 22 -0.39 27.35 22.90
N ASP A 23 0.48 26.58 22.28
CA ASP A 23 0.15 25.46 21.40
C ASP A 23 1.23 24.38 21.52
N GLY A 24 0.89 23.14 21.23
CA GLY A 24 1.78 22.00 21.31
C GLY A 24 1.50 20.95 20.26
N LYS A 25 2.56 20.49 19.58
CA LYS A 25 2.52 19.36 18.66
C LYS A 25 3.26 18.17 19.26
N LEU A 26 2.58 17.03 19.29
CA LEU A 26 3.10 15.76 19.77
C LEU A 26 3.05 14.72 18.65
N SER A 27 4.15 14.02 18.43
CA SER A 27 4.20 12.78 17.65
C SER A 27 4.63 11.64 18.56
N ILE A 28 3.91 10.52 18.52
CA ILE A 28 4.18 9.31 19.30
C ILE A 28 4.75 8.26 18.35
N ASP A 29 5.76 7.51 18.80
CA ASP A 29 6.31 6.39 18.04
C ASP A 29 5.25 5.30 17.86
N ASP A 30 4.85 5.05 16.62
CA ASP A 30 3.83 4.05 16.27
C ASP A 30 4.22 2.63 16.75
N ASN A 31 5.51 2.30 16.84
CA ASN A 31 5.97 1.00 17.34
C ASN A 31 5.73 0.83 18.85
N SER A 32 5.54 1.93 19.57
CA SER A 32 5.28 1.93 21.02
C SER A 32 3.80 1.79 21.38
N MET A 33 2.89 1.87 20.40
CA MET A 33 1.45 1.99 20.64
C MET A 33 0.83 0.82 21.43
N HIS A 34 1.41 -0.38 21.33
CA HIS A 34 0.98 -1.55 22.10
C HIS A 34 1.00 -1.36 23.62
N ARG A 35 1.77 -0.41 24.15
CA ARG A 35 1.86 -0.09 25.58
C ARG A 35 1.21 1.26 25.94
N HIS A 36 0.56 1.95 25.00
CA HIS A 36 -0.10 3.24 25.22
C HIS A 36 -1.55 3.27 24.71
N ALA A 37 -2.41 2.41 25.26
CA ALA A 37 -3.83 2.34 24.87
C ALA A 37 -4.59 3.67 24.94
N ALA A 38 -4.17 4.60 25.80
CA ALA A 38 -4.79 5.92 25.92
C ALA A 38 -4.63 6.82 24.68
N TYR A 39 -3.72 6.49 23.76
CA TYR A 39 -3.45 7.27 22.55
C TYR A 39 -3.83 6.54 21.25
N GLU A 40 -4.62 5.47 21.34
CA GLU A 40 -5.05 4.71 20.17
C GLU A 40 -5.74 5.63 19.13
N LYS A 41 -5.32 5.50 17.87
CA LYS A 41 -5.79 6.35 16.77
C LYS A 41 -7.18 5.89 16.35
N GLY A 42 -8.20 6.69 16.68
CA GLY A 42 -9.56 6.48 16.19
C GLY A 42 -9.72 6.86 14.71
N ARG A 43 -10.88 6.56 14.12
CA ARG A 43 -11.19 6.86 12.70
C ARG A 43 -10.87 8.30 12.29
N SER A 44 -11.15 9.29 13.15
CA SER A 44 -10.93 10.71 12.87
C SER A 44 -9.47 11.12 12.66
N TYR A 45 -8.52 10.25 13.02
CA TYR A 45 -7.09 10.48 12.78
C TYR A 45 -6.71 10.27 11.30
N TYR A 46 -7.42 9.40 10.59
CA TYR A 46 -7.05 8.97 9.24
C TYR A 46 -7.74 9.81 8.16
N GLY A 47 -7.05 9.98 7.03
CA GLY A 47 -7.55 10.76 5.88
C GLY A 47 -8.77 10.10 5.22
N SER A 48 -8.86 8.77 5.31
CA SER A 48 -9.95 8.01 4.69
C SER A 48 -10.33 6.74 5.44
N ASP A 49 -11.44 6.13 5.01
CA ASP A 49 -11.91 4.85 5.54
C ASP A 49 -10.91 3.73 5.20
N MET A 50 -10.29 3.77 4.02
CA MET A 50 -9.33 2.77 3.58
C MET A 50 -8.04 2.83 4.41
N GLU A 51 -7.54 4.03 4.71
CA GLU A 51 -6.40 4.19 5.62
C GLU A 51 -6.69 3.64 7.02
N PHE A 52 -7.90 3.91 7.55
CA PHE A 52 -8.30 3.40 8.86
C PHE A 52 -8.44 1.87 8.89
N GLU A 53 -9.11 1.29 7.89
CA GLU A 53 -9.27 -0.17 7.81
C GLU A 53 -7.93 -0.88 7.56
N ALA A 54 -7.03 -0.31 6.77
CA ALA A 54 -5.67 -0.82 6.61
C ALA A 54 -4.88 -0.78 7.92
N ALA A 55 -5.00 0.31 8.69
CA ALA A 55 -4.32 0.45 9.97
C ALA A 55 -4.78 -0.57 11.01
N LYS A 56 -6.09 -0.87 11.07
CA LYS A 56 -6.65 -1.95 11.91
C LYS A 56 -6.06 -3.31 11.57
N GLU A 57 -5.66 -3.49 10.32
CA GLU A 57 -5.04 -4.70 9.81
C GLU A 57 -3.51 -4.66 9.87
N GLY A 58 -2.89 -3.57 10.33
CA GLY A 58 -1.44 -3.41 10.33
C GLY A 58 -0.82 -3.39 8.92
N ILE A 59 -1.61 -3.02 7.90
CA ILE A 59 -1.17 -2.89 6.51
C ILE A 59 -0.74 -1.44 6.28
N PRO A 60 0.53 -1.16 5.95
CA PRO A 60 0.94 0.17 5.55
C PRO A 60 0.18 0.63 4.31
N TYR A 61 -0.57 1.71 4.44
CA TYR A 61 -1.45 2.24 3.41
C TYR A 61 -1.46 3.77 3.41
N LEU A 62 -1.44 4.37 2.23
CA LEU A 62 -1.75 5.79 2.00
C LEU A 62 -2.64 5.91 0.76
N GLU A 63 -3.64 6.79 0.82
CA GLU A 63 -4.52 7.04 -0.32
C GLU A 63 -4.04 8.23 -1.17
N PHE A 64 -4.26 8.13 -2.47
CA PHE A 64 -3.96 9.16 -3.47
C PHE A 64 -5.10 9.27 -4.48
N ASP A 65 -5.11 10.37 -5.25
CA ASP A 65 -6.05 10.54 -6.36
C ASP A 65 -5.41 10.04 -7.66
N GLY A 66 -5.72 8.81 -8.05
CA GLY A 66 -5.15 8.21 -9.26
C GLY A 66 -5.89 6.97 -9.75
N ASP A 67 -5.49 6.49 -10.93
CA ASP A 67 -6.20 5.44 -11.66
C ASP A 67 -5.65 4.02 -11.40
N ILE A 68 -4.42 3.91 -10.90
CA ILE A 68 -3.71 2.64 -10.72
C ILE A 68 -3.59 2.32 -9.23
N SER A 69 -4.25 1.26 -8.77
CA SER A 69 -4.03 0.76 -7.41
C SER A 69 -2.79 -0.13 -7.37
N LEU A 70 -1.82 0.21 -6.52
CA LEU A 70 -0.56 -0.51 -6.41
C LEU A 70 -0.57 -1.43 -5.18
N MET A 71 -0.46 -2.73 -5.42
CA MET A 71 -0.16 -3.74 -4.39
C MET A 71 1.31 -4.11 -4.51
N ARG A 72 2.11 -3.83 -3.50
CA ARG A 72 3.54 -4.15 -3.54
C ARG A 72 4.01 -4.99 -2.35
N ALA A 73 5.12 -5.70 -2.58
CA ALA A 73 5.86 -6.41 -1.53
C ALA A 73 7.37 -6.21 -1.73
N GLY A 74 8.04 -5.63 -0.73
CA GLY A 74 9.50 -5.40 -0.73
C GLY A 74 9.90 -3.99 -0.29
N ALA A 75 10.94 -3.90 0.55
CA ALA A 75 11.46 -2.61 1.03
C ALA A 75 12.10 -1.80 -0.10
N GLY A 76 11.75 -0.52 -0.23
CA GLY A 76 12.30 0.40 -1.25
C GLY A 76 11.67 0.29 -2.65
N LEU A 77 11.13 -0.89 -3.02
CA LEU A 77 10.47 -1.12 -4.31
C LEU A 77 9.27 -0.19 -4.53
N ALA A 78 8.58 0.16 -3.46
CA ALA A 78 7.35 0.94 -3.51
C ALA A 78 7.55 2.33 -4.14
N ASN A 79 8.58 3.06 -3.67
CA ASN A 79 8.88 4.38 -4.21
C ASN A 79 9.36 4.28 -5.65
N THR A 80 10.19 3.27 -5.97
CA THR A 80 10.66 3.06 -7.34
C THR A 80 9.51 2.77 -8.32
N VAL A 81 8.56 1.91 -7.95
CA VAL A 81 7.40 1.61 -8.83
C VAL A 81 6.45 2.82 -8.91
N TYR A 82 6.26 3.54 -7.80
CA TYR A 82 5.50 4.79 -7.80
C TYR A 82 6.11 5.81 -8.76
N ASP A 83 7.42 6.04 -8.67
CA ASP A 83 8.16 6.96 -9.54
C ASP A 83 8.09 6.52 -11.00
N LEU A 84 8.22 5.21 -11.26
CA LEU A 84 8.15 4.66 -12.62
C LEU A 84 6.75 4.83 -13.23
N VAL A 85 5.69 4.64 -12.44
CA VAL A 85 4.31 4.90 -12.91
C VAL A 85 4.13 6.36 -13.27
N ASN A 86 4.61 7.29 -12.43
CA ASN A 86 4.57 8.72 -12.74
C ASN A 86 5.42 9.08 -13.96
N TYR A 87 6.60 8.49 -14.09
CA TYR A 87 7.50 8.68 -15.24
C TYR A 87 6.85 8.27 -16.56
N GLU A 88 6.12 7.15 -16.56
CA GLU A 88 5.33 6.69 -17.72
C GLU A 88 4.01 7.48 -17.93
N GLY A 89 3.72 8.46 -17.06
CA GLY A 89 2.56 9.35 -17.14
C GLY A 89 1.26 8.77 -16.59
N GLY A 90 1.33 7.74 -15.73
CA GLY A 90 0.22 7.22 -14.95
C GLY A 90 0.05 7.92 -13.61
N THR A 91 -1.06 7.63 -12.92
CA THR A 91 -1.37 8.13 -11.57
C THR A 91 -1.69 6.98 -10.64
N ILE A 92 -1.15 7.02 -9.42
CA ILE A 92 -1.34 6.00 -8.39
C ILE A 92 -2.51 6.37 -7.50
N ALA A 93 -3.41 5.41 -7.22
CA ALA A 93 -4.56 5.56 -6.33
C ALA A 93 -4.22 5.27 -4.86
N ASN A 94 -3.21 4.45 -4.62
CA ASN A 94 -2.80 4.09 -3.27
C ASN A 94 -1.34 3.62 -3.22
N TYR A 95 -0.75 3.75 -2.04
CA TYR A 95 0.48 3.08 -1.66
C TYR A 95 0.15 1.99 -0.64
N LEU A 96 0.32 0.71 -0.99
CA LEU A 96 -0.01 -0.42 -0.10
C LEU A 96 1.14 -1.46 -0.06
N GLU A 97 1.65 -1.77 1.14
CA GLU A 97 2.59 -2.89 1.37
C GLU A 97 1.88 -4.10 1.94
N PHE A 98 1.93 -5.22 1.23
CA PHE A 98 1.45 -6.48 1.76
C PHE A 98 2.54 -7.54 1.86
N GLY A 99 3.83 -7.20 1.75
CA GLY A 99 4.94 -8.11 2.07
C GLY A 99 5.30 -8.12 3.56
N GLY A 100 6.49 -8.65 3.88
CA GLY A 100 6.96 -8.79 5.26
C GLY A 100 5.95 -9.57 6.12
N PRO A 101 5.49 -9.04 7.28
CA PRO A 101 4.49 -9.72 8.12
C PRO A 101 3.09 -9.83 7.48
N ASN A 102 2.83 -9.08 6.41
CA ASN A 102 1.52 -8.98 5.77
C ASN A 102 1.35 -9.91 4.55
N TYR A 103 2.34 -10.75 4.21
CA TYR A 103 2.35 -11.56 2.97
C TYR A 103 1.18 -12.52 2.80
N MET A 104 0.50 -12.87 3.90
CA MET A 104 -0.71 -13.71 3.89
C MET A 104 -2.02 -12.91 3.75
N LYS A 105 -1.96 -11.57 3.68
CA LYS A 105 -3.13 -10.67 3.67
C LYS A 105 -3.53 -10.19 2.27
N ALA A 106 -3.17 -10.92 1.22
CA ALA A 106 -3.47 -10.55 -0.18
C ALA A 106 -4.96 -10.20 -0.43
N GLY A 107 -5.89 -10.94 0.19
CA GLY A 107 -7.34 -10.65 0.07
C GLY A 107 -7.76 -9.32 0.69
N THR A 108 -7.25 -9.00 1.89
CA THR A 108 -7.51 -7.71 2.53
C THR A 108 -6.86 -6.58 1.74
N ALA A 109 -5.61 -6.75 1.29
CA ALA A 109 -4.92 -5.80 0.46
C ALA A 109 -5.68 -5.49 -0.85
N MET A 110 -6.16 -6.53 -1.54
CA MET A 110 -6.93 -6.37 -2.77
C MET A 110 -8.28 -5.69 -2.52
N ARG A 111 -8.97 -5.98 -1.40
CA ARG A 111 -10.19 -5.25 -1.01
C ARG A 111 -9.95 -3.75 -0.84
N LEU A 112 -8.86 -3.37 -0.17
CA LEU A 112 -8.48 -1.97 0.02
C LEU A 112 -8.21 -1.29 -1.31
N CYS A 113 -7.46 -1.94 -2.22
CA CYS A 113 -7.23 -1.43 -3.57
C CYS A 113 -8.53 -1.26 -4.38
N LEU A 114 -9.45 -2.22 -4.32
CA LEU A 114 -10.72 -2.16 -5.03
C LEU A 114 -11.65 -1.05 -4.51
N ALA A 115 -11.54 -0.67 -3.24
CA ALA A 115 -12.33 0.42 -2.66
C ALA A 115 -12.05 1.77 -3.35
N ASN A 116 -10.84 1.96 -3.88
CA ASN A 116 -10.46 3.15 -4.67
C ASN A 116 -11.09 3.17 -6.07
N LYS A 117 -11.79 2.11 -6.49
CA LYS A 117 -12.36 1.94 -7.83
C LYS A 117 -11.33 2.19 -8.95
N PRO A 118 -10.15 1.54 -8.90
CA PRO A 118 -9.09 1.79 -9.87
C PRO A 118 -9.49 1.30 -11.25
N LYS A 119 -8.86 1.86 -12.28
CA LYS A 119 -8.94 1.33 -13.65
C LYS A 119 -8.12 0.06 -13.82
N VAL A 120 -7.08 -0.13 -13.03
CA VAL A 120 -6.22 -1.33 -13.03
C VAL A 120 -5.55 -1.51 -11.68
N ILE A 121 -5.37 -2.77 -11.27
CA ILE A 121 -4.50 -3.11 -10.14
C ILE A 121 -3.15 -3.55 -10.69
N LEU A 122 -2.08 -2.88 -10.24
CA LEU A 122 -0.70 -3.27 -10.52
C LEU A 122 -0.14 -3.99 -9.28
N ILE A 123 0.24 -5.25 -9.44
CA ILE A 123 0.87 -6.06 -8.40
C ILE A 123 2.35 -6.21 -8.73
N VAL A 124 3.23 -5.68 -7.88
CA VAL A 124 4.69 -5.81 -8.05
C VAL A 124 5.32 -6.33 -6.77
N THR A 125 5.91 -7.52 -6.82
CA THR A 125 6.58 -8.11 -5.66
C THR A 125 8.03 -8.44 -5.98
N PHE A 126 8.93 -8.07 -5.07
CA PHE A 126 10.31 -8.58 -5.08
C PHE A 126 10.54 -9.28 -3.74
N GLY A 127 10.21 -10.56 -3.69
CA GLY A 127 10.22 -11.36 -2.48
C GLY A 127 11.64 -11.74 -2.07
N THR A 128 12.14 -11.15 -0.99
CA THR A 128 13.37 -11.62 -0.30
C THR A 128 13.06 -12.61 0.83
N ILE A 129 11.90 -12.48 1.47
CA ILE A 129 11.45 -13.32 2.60
C ILE A 129 10.19 -14.11 2.25
N ALA A 130 9.17 -13.45 1.69
CA ALA A 130 7.96 -14.12 1.22
C ALA A 130 8.22 -14.76 -0.15
N ARG A 131 7.92 -16.05 -0.30
CA ARG A 131 8.02 -16.76 -1.58
C ARG A 131 6.97 -16.26 -2.56
N ALA A 132 7.36 -16.14 -3.83
CA ALA A 132 6.50 -15.65 -4.89
C ALA A 132 5.31 -16.59 -5.13
N ASP A 133 5.50 -17.92 -5.01
CA ASP A 133 4.40 -18.89 -5.14
C ASP A 133 3.35 -18.75 -4.05
N VAL A 134 3.75 -18.57 -2.79
CA VAL A 134 2.81 -18.36 -1.67
C VAL A 134 2.03 -17.05 -1.84
N MET A 135 2.69 -15.98 -2.27
CA MET A 135 2.00 -14.72 -2.56
C MET A 135 1.03 -14.88 -3.73
N ALA A 136 1.42 -15.60 -4.79
CA ALA A 136 0.57 -15.91 -5.93
C ALA A 136 -0.67 -16.71 -5.51
N GLU A 137 -0.54 -17.71 -4.64
CA GLU A 137 -1.67 -18.47 -4.10
C GLU A 137 -2.67 -17.56 -3.36
N GLY A 138 -2.15 -16.63 -2.54
CA GLY A 138 -2.96 -15.63 -1.84
C GLY A 138 -3.70 -14.69 -2.81
N ILE A 139 -3.02 -14.24 -3.86
CA ILE A 139 -3.59 -13.38 -4.92
C ILE A 139 -4.66 -14.16 -5.70
N THR A 140 -4.39 -15.39 -6.13
CA THR A 140 -5.36 -16.23 -6.86
C THR A 140 -6.63 -16.42 -6.05
N LYS A 141 -6.50 -16.73 -4.75
CA LYS A 141 -7.65 -16.84 -3.86
C LYS A 141 -8.43 -15.52 -3.76
N ALA A 142 -7.73 -14.39 -3.62
CA ALA A 142 -8.35 -13.07 -3.56
C ALA A 142 -9.13 -12.73 -4.83
N VAL A 143 -8.57 -13.01 -6.01
CA VAL A 143 -9.24 -12.77 -7.31
C VAL A 143 -10.50 -13.61 -7.44
N LEU A 144 -10.45 -14.90 -7.07
CA LEU A 144 -11.61 -15.79 -7.12
C LEU A 144 -12.73 -15.37 -6.17
N GLU A 145 -12.38 -14.89 -4.97
CA GLU A 145 -13.31 -14.44 -3.95
C GLU A 145 -13.94 -13.09 -4.31
N LEU A 146 -13.12 -12.11 -4.66
CA LEU A 146 -13.52 -10.70 -4.82
C LEU A 146 -14.04 -10.37 -6.22
N LYS A 147 -13.68 -11.17 -7.22
CA LYS A 147 -14.04 -10.99 -8.64
C LYS A 147 -13.84 -9.54 -9.11
N PRO A 148 -12.59 -9.04 -9.11
CA PRO A 148 -12.26 -7.68 -9.54
C PRO A 148 -12.87 -7.32 -10.90
N SER A 149 -13.54 -6.16 -10.98
CA SER A 149 -14.10 -5.64 -12.22
C SER A 149 -13.07 -4.96 -13.12
N CYS A 150 -11.90 -4.63 -12.59
CA CYS A 150 -10.79 -4.01 -13.31
C CYS A 150 -9.71 -5.05 -13.66
N PRO A 151 -8.93 -4.84 -14.73
CA PRO A 151 -7.78 -5.66 -15.04
C PRO A 151 -6.74 -5.68 -13.90
N ILE A 152 -5.95 -6.76 -13.89
CA ILE A 152 -4.80 -6.93 -13.01
C ILE A 152 -3.56 -7.13 -13.87
N VAL A 153 -2.50 -6.39 -13.57
CA VAL A 153 -1.16 -6.60 -14.12
C VAL A 153 -0.27 -7.07 -12.97
N ALA A 154 0.44 -8.18 -13.16
CA ALA A 154 1.22 -8.79 -12.09
C ALA A 154 2.67 -9.07 -12.52
N CYS A 155 3.63 -8.55 -11.75
CA CYS A 155 5.05 -8.88 -11.84
C CYS A 155 5.51 -9.41 -10.48
N LEU A 156 5.64 -10.73 -10.38
CA LEU A 156 6.09 -11.39 -9.15
C LEU A 156 7.50 -11.94 -9.38
N ARG A 157 8.45 -11.51 -8.56
CA ARG A 157 9.84 -11.98 -8.56
C ARG A 157 10.24 -12.54 -7.21
N GLY A 158 11.08 -13.57 -7.22
CA GLY A 158 11.67 -14.18 -6.02
C GLY A 158 11.65 -15.70 -6.02
N THR A 159 11.86 -16.31 -4.85
CA THR A 159 11.85 -17.77 -4.70
C THR A 159 10.48 -18.35 -5.05
N GLY A 160 10.44 -19.39 -5.91
CA GLY A 160 9.21 -20.03 -6.35
C GLY A 160 8.51 -19.32 -7.51
N GLU A 161 9.14 -18.31 -8.14
CA GLU A 161 8.55 -17.57 -9.26
C GLU A 161 8.21 -18.45 -10.47
N GLU A 162 8.91 -19.57 -10.65
CA GLU A 162 8.68 -20.55 -11.70
C GLU A 162 7.30 -21.21 -11.65
N ARG A 163 6.67 -21.25 -10.46
CA ARG A 163 5.33 -21.84 -10.25
C ARG A 163 4.19 -20.83 -10.41
N VAL A 164 4.50 -19.53 -10.48
CA VAL A 164 3.48 -18.48 -10.42
C VAL A 164 2.53 -18.53 -11.62
N ASP A 165 3.06 -18.79 -12.82
CA ASP A 165 2.22 -18.90 -14.02
C ASP A 165 1.23 -20.08 -13.93
N GLU A 166 1.64 -21.20 -13.34
CA GLU A 166 0.75 -22.34 -13.05
C GLU A 166 -0.33 -21.97 -12.03
N ILE A 167 0.03 -21.21 -11.00
CA ILE A 167 -0.88 -20.76 -9.93
C ILE A 167 -1.88 -19.71 -10.43
N PHE A 168 -1.49 -18.88 -11.40
CA PHE A 168 -2.33 -17.86 -12.00
C PHE A 168 -3.20 -18.37 -13.15
N ALA A 169 -2.87 -19.52 -13.76
CA ALA A 169 -3.63 -20.11 -14.86
C ALA A 169 -5.16 -20.24 -14.58
N PRO A 170 -5.63 -20.67 -13.39
CA PRO A 170 -7.07 -20.80 -13.10
C PRO A 170 -7.84 -19.47 -13.13
N ILE A 171 -7.17 -18.34 -12.95
CA ILE A 171 -7.77 -16.99 -12.99
C ILE A 171 -7.46 -16.25 -14.29
N GLY A 172 -6.80 -16.91 -15.25
CA GLY A 172 -6.43 -16.30 -16.53
C GLY A 172 -5.44 -15.14 -16.42
N LEU A 173 -4.68 -15.07 -15.32
CA LEU A 173 -3.66 -14.05 -15.12
C LEU A 173 -2.31 -14.58 -15.63
N THR A 174 -1.51 -13.70 -16.25
CA THR A 174 -0.15 -14.04 -16.70
C THR A 174 0.84 -13.14 -15.99
N ARG A 175 1.92 -13.72 -15.47
CA ARG A 175 2.97 -12.95 -14.82
C ARG A 175 3.88 -12.32 -15.86
N LEU A 176 4.19 -11.04 -15.68
CA LEU A 176 5.27 -10.37 -16.38
C LEU A 176 6.58 -10.55 -15.61
N SER A 177 7.68 -10.75 -16.34
CA SER A 177 9.01 -10.89 -15.75
C SER A 177 9.69 -9.54 -15.52
N ASP A 178 9.33 -8.51 -16.29
CA ASP A 178 9.94 -7.19 -16.22
C ASP A 178 9.01 -6.16 -15.56
N THR A 179 9.55 -5.38 -14.62
CA THR A 179 8.79 -4.40 -13.86
C THR A 179 8.43 -3.17 -14.72
N GLU A 180 9.30 -2.74 -15.63
CA GLU A 180 9.00 -1.61 -16.52
C GLU A 180 7.90 -1.97 -17.51
N GLU A 181 7.94 -3.18 -18.06
CA GLU A 181 6.86 -3.69 -18.91
C GLU A 181 5.53 -3.76 -18.17
N ALA A 182 5.54 -4.22 -16.91
CA ALA A 182 4.34 -4.26 -16.08
C ALA A 182 3.77 -2.86 -15.80
N VAL A 183 4.63 -1.90 -15.51
CA VAL A 183 4.22 -0.50 -15.31
C VAL A 183 3.65 0.08 -16.61
N LYS A 184 4.37 -0.03 -17.74
CA LYS A 184 3.91 0.47 -19.05
C LYS A 184 2.56 -0.12 -19.42
N LYS A 185 2.36 -1.43 -19.20
CA LYS A 185 1.08 -2.09 -19.44
C LYS A 185 -0.04 -1.54 -18.55
N ALA A 186 0.21 -1.39 -17.24
CA ALA A 186 -0.77 -0.82 -16.32
C ALA A 186 -1.15 0.62 -16.71
N VAL A 187 -0.18 1.46 -17.09
CA VAL A 187 -0.44 2.83 -17.56
C VAL A 187 -1.21 2.85 -18.88
N ALA A 188 -0.90 1.94 -19.82
CA ALA A 188 -1.65 1.80 -21.06
C ALA A 188 -3.12 1.43 -20.80
N ILE A 189 -3.38 0.47 -19.89
CA ILE A 189 -4.74 0.11 -19.45
C ILE A 189 -5.45 1.30 -18.83
N ALA A 190 -4.83 1.97 -17.86
CA ALA A 190 -5.43 3.09 -17.13
C ALA A 190 -5.78 4.28 -18.05
N SER A 191 -4.99 4.50 -19.09
CA SER A 191 -5.21 5.57 -20.07
C SER A 191 -6.14 5.16 -21.23
N GLY A 192 -6.60 3.91 -21.29
CA GLY A 192 -7.49 3.42 -22.35
C GLY A 192 -6.79 3.21 -23.70
N ARG A 193 -5.45 3.14 -23.73
CA ARG A 193 -4.63 3.00 -24.95
C ARG A 193 -4.46 1.56 -25.44
N GLU A 194 -5.01 0.56 -24.73
CA GLU A 194 -4.92 -0.86 -25.11
C GLU A 194 -5.80 -1.26 -26.32
N ASN A 195 -6.63 -0.34 -26.85
CA ASN A 195 -7.50 -0.56 -28.01
C ASN A 195 -7.03 0.14 -29.31
N ALA A 196 -5.73 0.44 -29.45
CA ALA A 196 -5.14 1.00 -30.67
C ALA A 196 -4.18 0.01 -31.35
#